data_AF-A0A8C6VIY1-F1
#
_entry.id   AF-A0A8C6VIY1-F1
#
_cell.length_a   1.000
_cell.length_b   1.000
_cell.length_c   1.000
_cell.angle_alpha   90.00
_cell.angle_beta   90.00
_cell.angle_gamma   90.00
#
_symmetry.space_group_name_H-M   'P 1'
#
loop_
_entity.id
_entity.type
_entity.pdbx_description
1 polymer ?
#
loop_
_entity_poly.entity_id
_entity_poly.type
_entity_poly.pdbx_seq_one_letter_code
_entity_poly.pdbx_strand_id
1 'polypeptide(L)'
;MRADLICTDGQSSWTQPPSSSVSLGGTITISCITQSSYPIGWHQQKGGQGPRFVHCDGCSRGEGIPNRFTATRSGSTGYLAITNAQVEDEADYYCGSWNSAVTQFHSGKFLWGSVTKTFILPLETETTCNIP
;
A
#
# COMPACT_ATOMS: atom_id res chain seq x y z
N MET A 1 17.01 3.12 20.72
CA MET A 1 17.47 2.22 19.64
C MET A 1 16.29 1.35 19.22
N ARG A 2 15.58 1.72 18.15
CA ARG A 2 14.54 0.85 17.57
C ARG A 2 15.24 0.00 16.52
N ALA A 3 15.20 -1.32 16.72
CA ALA A 3 15.65 -2.28 15.74
C ALA A 3 14.47 -2.58 14.82
N ASP A 4 14.55 -2.10 13.58
CA ASP A 4 13.66 -2.57 12.53
C ASP A 4 14.12 -3.97 12.13
N LEU A 5 13.33 -4.99 12.47
CA LEU A 5 13.54 -6.36 12.02
C LEU A 5 13.38 -6.40 10.49
N ILE A 6 14.49 -6.54 9.77
CA ILE A 6 14.49 -6.92 8.35
C ILE A 6 14.53 -8.44 8.32
N CYS A 7 13.37 -9.08 8.09
CA CYS A 7 13.33 -10.50 7.77
C CYS A 7 13.71 -10.67 6.28
N THR A 8 14.99 -10.91 6.00
CA THR A 8 15.44 -11.32 4.66
C THR A 8 15.23 -12.82 4.52
N ASP A 9 14.15 -13.22 3.84
CA ASP A 9 14.10 -14.54 3.20
C ASP A 9 14.68 -14.42 1.78
N GLY A 10 15.37 -15.47 1.33
CA GLY A 10 16.27 -15.44 0.19
C GLY A 10 15.63 -14.97 -1.13
N GLN A 11 16.38 -14.11 -1.83
CA GLN A 11 16.33 -13.92 -3.28
C GLN A 11 15.02 -13.37 -3.89
N SER A 12 14.53 -12.25 -3.36
CA SER A 12 13.86 -11.25 -4.20
C SER A 12 14.30 -9.85 -3.73
N SER A 13 14.99 -9.09 -4.57
CA SER A 13 15.54 -7.76 -4.22
C SER A 13 14.45 -6.68 -4.22
N TRP A 14 13.28 -6.99 -3.67
CA TRP A 14 12.16 -6.09 -3.56
C TRP A 14 12.04 -5.61 -2.10
N THR A 15 11.75 -4.33 -1.90
CA THR A 15 11.61 -3.77 -0.54
C THR A 15 10.51 -2.72 -0.50
N GLN A 16 9.54 -2.92 0.39
CA GLN A 16 8.46 -1.96 0.69
C GLN A 16 8.47 -1.58 2.18
N PRO A 17 7.99 -0.38 2.54
CA PRO A 17 7.75 -0.03 3.94
C PRO A 17 6.77 -1.00 4.61
N PRO A 18 6.92 -1.28 5.92
CA PRO A 18 6.07 -2.22 6.63
C PRO A 18 4.66 -1.70 6.91
N SER A 19 4.41 -0.38 6.87
CA SER A 19 3.07 0.23 6.97
C SER A 19 3.19 1.74 6.76
N SER A 20 2.09 2.41 6.41
CA SER A 20 1.94 3.86 6.62
C SER A 20 0.46 4.25 6.69
N SER A 21 0.20 5.46 7.17
CA SER A 21 -1.15 5.99 7.38
C SER A 21 -1.35 7.32 6.65
N VAL A 22 -2.61 7.62 6.32
CA VAL A 22 -3.02 8.93 5.78
C VAL A 22 -4.46 9.22 6.20
N SER A 23 -4.78 10.49 6.45
CA SER A 23 -6.14 10.94 6.74
C SER A 23 -7.03 10.89 5.50
N LEU A 24 -8.35 10.78 5.69
CA LEU A 24 -9.33 10.91 4.61
C LEU A 24 -9.13 12.21 3.83
N GLY A 25 -9.20 12.13 2.50
CA GLY A 25 -8.91 13.26 1.60
C GLY A 25 -7.42 13.60 1.44
N GLY A 26 -6.54 12.99 2.22
CA GLY A 26 -5.09 13.19 2.13
C GLY A 26 -4.46 12.53 0.90
N THR A 27 -3.15 12.70 0.76
CA THR A 27 -2.34 12.05 -0.28
C THR A 27 -1.26 11.20 0.37
N ILE A 28 -1.09 9.98 -0.13
CA ILE A 28 -0.02 9.07 0.29
C ILE A 28 0.74 8.54 -0.91
N THR A 29 2.02 8.29 -0.71
CA THR A 29 2.89 7.67 -1.72
C THR A 29 3.51 6.42 -1.12
N ILE A 30 3.20 5.27 -1.72
CA ILE A 30 3.78 3.97 -1.36
C ILE A 30 5.01 3.76 -2.23
N SER A 31 6.14 3.41 -1.62
CA SER A 31 7.40 3.14 -2.34
C SER A 31 7.71 1.65 -2.41
N CYS A 32 8.40 1.26 -3.47
CA CYS A 32 8.87 -0.10 -3.69
C CYS A 32 10.22 -0.07 -4.41
N ILE A 33 11.27 -0.58 -3.76
CA ILE A 33 12.62 -0.64 -4.32
C ILE A 33 12.81 -1.99 -5.00
N THR A 34 13.38 -2.01 -6.20
CA THR A 34 13.66 -3.22 -6.96
C THR A 34 14.89 -3.11 -7.86
N GLN A 35 15.55 -4.24 -8.10
CA GLN A 35 16.57 -4.36 -9.16
C GLN A 35 15.98 -4.82 -10.50
N SER A 36 14.68 -5.15 -10.55
CA SER A 36 14.00 -5.54 -11.78
C SER A 36 14.00 -4.37 -12.76
N SER A 37 14.37 -4.60 -14.02
CA SER A 37 14.26 -3.60 -15.10
C SER A 37 12.87 -3.55 -15.74
N TYR A 38 11.97 -4.48 -15.36
CA TYR A 38 10.61 -4.54 -15.88
C TYR A 38 9.69 -3.50 -15.22
N PRO A 39 8.57 -3.14 -15.87
CA PRO A 39 7.55 -2.31 -15.24
C PRO A 39 7.07 -2.88 -13.91
N ILE A 40 6.85 -2.00 -12.96
CA ILE A 40 6.39 -2.26 -11.60
C ILE A 40 4.86 -2.10 -11.57
N GLY A 41 4.16 -3.22 -11.49
CA GLY A 41 2.73 -3.31 -11.27
C GLY A 41 2.37 -3.28 -9.79
N TRP A 42 1.37 -2.47 -9.46
CA TRP A 42 0.78 -2.36 -8.14
C TRP A 42 -0.53 -3.12 -8.06
N HIS A 43 -0.72 -3.82 -6.95
CA HIS A 43 -1.89 -4.62 -6.65
C HIS A 43 -2.43 -4.26 -5.28
N GLN A 44 -3.76 -4.20 -5.17
CA GLN A 44 -4.49 -3.96 -3.94
C GLN A 44 -5.17 -5.25 -3.50
N GLN A 45 -5.03 -5.64 -2.24
CA GLN A 45 -5.74 -6.77 -1.65
C GLN A 45 -6.50 -6.35 -0.40
N LYS A 46 -7.82 -6.52 -0.44
CA LYS A 46 -8.69 -6.32 0.73
C LYS A 46 -8.87 -7.62 1.49
N GLY A 47 -9.19 -7.54 2.77
CA GLY A 47 -9.47 -8.71 3.61
C GLY A 47 -10.50 -9.64 2.98
N GLY A 48 -10.14 -10.92 2.82
CA GLY A 48 -11.01 -11.94 2.20
C GLY A 48 -11.13 -11.86 0.67
N GLN A 49 -10.40 -10.97 0.01
CA GLN A 49 -10.40 -10.83 -1.46
C GLN A 49 -9.03 -11.21 -2.05
N GLY A 50 -9.02 -11.58 -3.33
CA GLY A 50 -7.79 -11.78 -4.09
C GLY A 50 -7.12 -10.44 -4.46
N PRO A 51 -5.81 -10.44 -4.80
CA PRO A 51 -5.13 -9.25 -5.29
C PRO A 51 -5.77 -8.73 -6.60
N ARG A 52 -6.05 -7.42 -6.65
CA ARG A 52 -6.57 -6.72 -7.83
C ARG A 52 -5.51 -5.78 -8.38
N PHE A 53 -5.28 -5.81 -9.69
CA PHE A 53 -4.37 -4.88 -10.36
C PHE A 53 -4.87 -3.43 -10.25
N VAL A 54 -3.96 -2.53 -9.85
CA VAL A 54 -4.21 -1.10 -9.68
C VAL A 54 -3.66 -0.32 -10.87
N HIS A 55 -2.34 -0.37 -11.07
CA HIS A 55 -1.62 0.43 -12.06
C HIS A 55 -0.16 -0.04 -12.19
N CYS A 56 0.47 0.07 -13.37
CA CYS A 56 1.94 0.05 -13.51
C CYS A 56 2.49 1.37 -14.06
N ASP A 57 3.79 1.62 -13.82
CA ASP A 57 4.51 2.68 -14.52
C ASP A 57 4.49 2.41 -16.03
N GLY A 58 4.00 3.39 -16.79
CA GLY A 58 3.90 3.30 -18.24
C GLY A 58 2.72 2.50 -18.79
N CYS A 59 1.78 2.05 -17.96
CA CYS A 59 0.59 1.30 -18.39
C CYS A 59 -0.71 2.01 -18.03
N SER A 60 -1.84 1.51 -18.54
CA SER A 60 -3.16 1.92 -18.05
C SER A 60 -3.45 1.40 -16.64
N ARG A 61 -4.38 2.06 -15.96
CA ARG A 61 -4.96 1.59 -14.70
C ARG A 61 -5.78 0.32 -14.92
N GLY A 62 -5.93 -0.48 -13.86
CA GLY A 62 -6.87 -1.58 -13.84
C GLY A 62 -8.31 -1.11 -14.03
N GLU A 63 -9.16 -2.02 -14.50
CA GLU A 63 -10.58 -1.74 -14.69
C GLU A 63 -11.21 -1.28 -13.36
N GLY A 64 -11.99 -0.19 -13.40
CA GLY A 64 -12.67 0.37 -12.23
C GLY A 64 -11.74 0.96 -11.16
N ILE A 65 -10.45 1.16 -11.47
CA ILE A 65 -9.50 1.84 -10.57
C ILE A 65 -9.59 3.37 -10.81
N PRO A 66 -9.86 4.18 -9.77
CA PRO A 66 -10.03 5.62 -9.93
C PRO A 66 -8.74 6.33 -10.37
N ASN A 67 -8.89 7.47 -11.05
CA ASN A 67 -7.77 8.32 -11.52
C ASN A 67 -6.86 8.83 -10.39
N ARG A 68 -7.36 8.84 -9.15
CA ARG A 68 -6.63 9.24 -7.94
C ARG A 68 -5.43 8.35 -7.62
N PHE A 69 -5.37 7.14 -8.19
CA PHE A 69 -4.23 6.23 -8.14
C PHE A 69 -3.28 6.51 -9.29
N THR A 70 -1.98 6.65 -9.03
CA THR A 70 -0.98 6.89 -10.08
C THR A 70 0.30 6.13 -9.76
N ALA A 71 0.73 5.27 -10.68
CA ALA A 71 2.00 4.56 -10.56
C ALA A 71 3.10 5.28 -11.36
N THR A 72 4.25 5.47 -10.73
CA THR A 72 5.43 6.08 -11.36
C THR A 72 6.69 5.32 -10.95
N ARG A 73 7.81 5.66 -11.60
CA ARG A 73 9.11 5.06 -11.32
C ARG A 73 10.21 6.11 -11.43
N SER A 74 11.16 6.07 -10.49
CA SER A 74 12.42 6.81 -10.55
C SER A 74 13.58 5.86 -10.23
N GLY A 75 14.42 5.57 -11.22
CA GLY A 75 15.51 4.62 -11.09
C GLY A 75 15.03 3.23 -10.66
N SER A 76 15.59 2.73 -9.55
CA SER A 76 15.23 1.46 -8.92
C SER A 76 13.98 1.52 -8.03
N THR A 77 13.33 2.68 -7.89
CA THR A 77 12.20 2.85 -6.98
C THR A 77 10.92 3.12 -7.75
N GLY A 78 9.93 2.24 -7.58
CA GLY A 78 8.54 2.45 -7.98
C GLY A 78 7.75 3.19 -6.90
N TYR A 79 6.75 3.96 -7.33
CA TYR A 79 5.86 4.69 -6.45
C TYR A 79 4.40 4.48 -6.87
N LEU A 80 3.51 4.36 -5.88
CA LEU A 80 2.06 4.47 -6.07
C LEU A 80 1.56 5.64 -5.24
N ALA A 81 1.13 6.70 -5.92
CA ALA A 81 0.45 7.82 -5.30
C ALA A 81 -1.06 7.57 -5.25
N ILE A 82 -1.67 7.77 -4.09
CA ILE A 82 -3.11 7.76 -3.88
C ILE A 82 -3.48 9.14 -3.35
N THR A 83 -4.09 9.95 -4.20
CA THR A 83 -4.59 11.28 -3.84
C THR A 83 -6.04 11.19 -3.38
N ASN A 84 -6.52 12.14 -2.57
CA ASN A 84 -7.90 12.15 -2.07
C ASN A 84 -8.33 10.79 -1.49
N ALA A 85 -7.50 10.23 -0.60
CA ALA A 85 -7.68 8.88 -0.06
C ALA A 85 -9.06 8.68 0.60
N GLN A 86 -9.69 7.55 0.33
CA GLN A 86 -11.02 7.18 0.83
C GLN A 86 -10.98 5.94 1.74
N VAL A 87 -12.06 5.71 2.50
CA VAL A 87 -12.19 4.52 3.38
C VAL A 87 -12.02 3.22 2.60
N GLU A 88 -12.50 3.18 1.36
CA GLU A 88 -12.41 1.99 0.52
C GLU A 88 -10.99 1.75 -0.02
N ASP A 89 -10.05 2.68 0.18
CA ASP A 89 -8.66 2.50 -0.22
C ASP A 89 -7.86 1.70 0.84
N GLU A 90 -8.48 1.33 1.97
CA GLU A 90 -7.93 0.41 2.96
C GLU A 90 -7.65 -0.98 2.38
N ALA A 91 -6.38 -1.36 2.33
CA ALA A 91 -5.94 -2.63 1.79
C ALA A 91 -4.47 -2.89 2.11
N ASP A 92 -4.04 -4.13 1.87
CA ASP A 92 -2.65 -4.46 1.66
C ASP A 92 -2.26 -4.13 0.21
N TYR A 93 -1.12 -3.45 0.01
CA TYR A 93 -0.61 -3.07 -1.32
C TYR A 93 0.69 -3.76 -1.65
N TYR A 94 0.74 -4.39 -2.82
CA TYR A 94 1.90 -5.16 -3.30
C TYR A 94 2.44 -4.58 -4.59
N CYS A 95 3.76 -4.52 -4.70
CA CYS A 95 4.43 -4.27 -5.97
C CYS A 95 4.98 -5.59 -6.56
N GLY A 96 5.07 -5.65 -7.87
CA GLY A 96 5.67 -6.76 -8.58
C GLY A 96 5.92 -6.43 -10.04
N SER A 97 6.59 -7.32 -10.77
CA SER A 97 6.76 -7.17 -12.22
C SER A 97 6.41 -8.46 -12.94
N TRP A 98 5.84 -8.32 -14.13
CA TRP A 98 5.58 -9.43 -15.04
C TRP A 98 6.69 -9.47 -16.10
N ASN A 99 7.42 -10.57 -16.15
CA ASN A 99 8.14 -10.95 -17.36
C ASN A 99 7.62 -12.32 -17.83
N SER A 100 7.78 -12.63 -19.11
CA SER A 100 7.28 -13.88 -19.70
C SER A 100 7.92 -15.16 -19.12
N ALA A 101 8.97 -15.02 -18.30
CA ALA A 101 9.69 -16.13 -17.68
C ALA A 101 9.39 -16.31 -16.18
N VAL A 102 8.92 -15.27 -15.48
CA VAL A 102 8.81 -15.16 -14.03
C VAL A 102 7.82 -14.04 -13.66
N THR A 103 6.77 -14.39 -12.91
CA THR A 103 5.96 -13.44 -12.15
C THR A 103 6.55 -13.30 -10.74
N GLN A 104 7.05 -12.13 -10.37
CA GLN A 104 7.53 -11.86 -9.01
C GLN A 104 6.64 -10.84 -8.32
N PHE A 105 5.99 -11.27 -7.24
CA PHE A 105 5.25 -10.41 -6.31
C PHE A 105 6.03 -10.32 -5.00
N HIS A 106 6.24 -9.10 -4.53
CA HIS A 106 6.85 -8.86 -3.22
C HIS A 106 5.78 -8.60 -2.17
N SER A 107 5.95 -9.20 -1.00
CA SER A 107 5.05 -9.06 0.15
C SER A 107 5.67 -8.17 1.22
N GLY A 108 5.51 -6.85 1.09
CA GLY A 108 5.55 -5.94 2.23
C GLY A 108 4.12 -5.63 2.64
N LYS A 109 3.73 -5.94 3.87
CA LYS A 109 2.34 -5.77 4.32
C LYS A 109 2.06 -4.30 4.64
N PHE A 110 1.81 -3.48 3.63
CA PHE A 110 1.41 -2.10 3.87
C PHE A 110 -0.07 -2.03 4.29
N LEU A 111 -0.30 -2.03 5.61
CA LEU A 111 -1.63 -1.79 6.18
C LEU A 111 -1.93 -0.29 6.18
N TRP A 112 -3.03 0.12 5.55
CA TRP A 112 -3.62 1.44 5.75
C TRP A 112 -4.57 1.44 6.95
N GLY A 113 -4.58 2.54 7.70
CA GLY A 113 -5.62 2.85 8.70
C GLY A 113 -5.31 2.46 10.15
N SER A 114 -5.08 3.47 10.99
CA SER A 114 -6.03 3.68 12.08
C SER A 114 -6.70 5.02 11.77
N VAL A 115 -7.72 4.99 10.93
CA VAL A 115 -8.74 6.03 11.04
C VAL A 115 -9.36 5.75 12.40
N THR A 116 -9.48 6.76 13.26
CA THR A 116 -10.45 6.67 14.36
C THR A 116 -11.68 6.03 13.76
N LYS A 117 -12.06 4.85 14.25
CA LYS A 117 -13.35 4.27 13.94
C LYS A 117 -14.35 5.25 14.54
N THR A 118 -14.64 6.32 13.82
CA THR A 118 -15.69 7.26 14.16
C THR A 118 -16.93 6.47 13.84
N PHE A 119 -17.35 5.66 14.81
CA PHE A 119 -18.76 5.46 14.98
C PHE A 119 -19.34 6.86 15.06
N ILE A 120 -20.18 7.25 14.11
CA ILE A 120 -21.15 8.30 14.40
C ILE A 120 -22.06 7.67 15.45
N LEU A 121 -21.71 7.87 16.71
CA LEU A 121 -22.65 7.77 17.80
C LEU A 121 -22.96 9.20 18.25
N PRO A 122 -24.24 9.51 18.47
CA PRO A 122 -24.66 10.84 18.89
C PRO A 122 -24.06 11.16 20.27
N LEU A 123 -23.61 12.40 20.43
CA LEU A 123 -23.46 13.18 21.67
C LEU A 123 -22.98 12.43 22.95
N GLU A 124 -21.77 12.80 23.39
CA GLU A 124 -21.24 12.79 24.78
C GLU A 124 -21.36 11.51 25.65
N THR A 125 -20.21 11.03 26.15
CA THR A 125 -19.92 11.02 27.60
C THR A 125 -18.49 10.52 27.84
N GLU A 126 -17.76 11.30 28.65
CA GLU A 126 -16.40 11.00 29.13
C GLU A 126 -16.31 9.66 29.85
N THR A 127 -15.20 8.95 29.70
CA THR A 127 -14.72 8.04 30.75
C THR A 127 -13.20 8.04 30.77
N THR A 128 -12.66 8.71 31.77
CA THR A 128 -11.27 8.66 32.22
C THR A 128 -10.92 7.23 32.63
N CYS A 129 -9.87 6.63 32.07
CA CYS A 129 -9.36 5.36 32.57
C CYS A 129 -8.33 5.62 33.68
N ASN A 130 -8.76 5.45 34.93
CA ASN A 130 -7.85 5.35 36.08
C ASN A 130 -7.09 4.02 36.03
N ILE A 131 -5.76 4.08 36.17
CA ILE A 131 -4.87 2.93 36.35
C ILE A 131 -4.67 2.71 37.86
N PRO A 132 -4.85 1.49 38.41
CA PRO A 132 -4.47 1.18 39.79
C PRO A 132 -2.95 1.08 39.98
#